data_AF-A0A662Y6L6-F1
#
_entry.id   AF-A0A662Y6L6-F1
#
_cell.length_a   1.000
_cell.length_b   1.000
_cell.length_c   1.000
_cell.angle_alpha   90.00
_cell.angle_beta   90.00
_cell.angle_gamma   90.00
#
_symmetry.space_group_name_H-M   'P 1'
#
loop_
_entity.id
_entity.type
_entity.pdbx_description
1 polymer ?
#
loop_
_entity_poly.entity_id
_entity_poly.type
_entity_poly.pdbx_seq_one_letter_code
_entity_poly.pdbx_strand_id
1 'polypeptide(L)'
;MATREELAAIERISAEELAALLRSDAASPLIVDVRDEDYDTKGHIVEAVHLPKENFQEDADVDALVAKFEGQTEIVFHCVRSNTRGPTCALRFMQRAEALDVKTHVRVLAGGFAGFAEQFADDSELVVPPTLSIEDDK
;
A
#
# COMPACT_ATOMS: atom_id res chain seq x y z
N MET A 1 12.27 -17.92 -1.56
CA MET A 1 11.85 -17.23 -0.31
C MET A 1 12.66 -15.94 -0.25
N ALA A 2 12.00 -14.80 -0.05
CA ALA A 2 12.68 -13.52 0.09
C ALA A 2 13.62 -13.53 1.31
N THR A 3 14.85 -13.08 1.16
CA THR A 3 15.80 -12.96 2.26
C THR A 3 15.46 -11.74 3.13
N ARG A 4 15.84 -11.76 4.42
CA ARG A 4 15.63 -10.60 5.30
C ARG A 4 16.37 -9.36 4.82
N GLU A 5 17.49 -9.54 4.11
CA GLU A 5 18.26 -8.45 3.52
C GLU A 5 17.51 -7.78 2.37
N GLU A 6 16.90 -8.55 1.48
CA GLU A 6 16.04 -8.01 0.41
C GLU A 6 14.85 -7.22 0.98
N LEU A 7 14.22 -7.74 2.04
CA LEU A 7 13.11 -7.06 2.72
C LEU A 7 13.56 -5.77 3.46
N ALA A 8 14.85 -5.67 3.80
CA ALA A 8 15.45 -4.49 4.41
C ALA A 8 15.97 -3.48 3.38
N ALA A 9 16.30 -3.94 2.17
CA ALA A 9 16.70 -3.11 1.04
C ALA A 9 15.51 -2.36 0.40
N ILE A 10 14.27 -2.78 0.67
CA ILE A 10 13.08 -2.07 0.20
C ILE A 10 13.00 -0.71 0.88
N GLU A 11 12.85 0.34 0.07
CA GLU A 11 12.70 1.69 0.57
C GLU A 11 11.42 1.82 1.40
N ARG A 12 11.53 2.49 2.55
CA ARG A 12 10.39 2.69 3.44
C ARG A 12 10.05 4.17 3.53
N ILE A 13 8.76 4.46 3.46
CA ILE A 13 8.23 5.81 3.59
C ILE A 13 7.50 5.94 4.93
N SER A 14 7.66 7.09 5.58
CA SER A 14 6.92 7.43 6.79
C SER A 14 5.51 7.91 6.47
N ALA A 15 4.60 7.80 7.43
CA ALA A 15 3.23 8.32 7.27
C ALA A 15 3.21 9.81 6.89
N GLU A 16 4.11 10.59 7.48
CA GLU A 16 4.26 12.03 7.26
C GLU A 16 4.63 12.35 5.81
N GLU A 17 5.60 11.62 5.26
CA GLU A 17 6.02 11.78 3.86
C GLU A 17 4.94 11.33 2.89
N LEU A 18 4.25 10.23 3.17
CA LEU A 18 3.13 9.79 2.36
C LEU A 18 2.01 10.84 2.34
N ALA A 19 1.69 11.43 3.50
CA ALA A 19 0.71 12.51 3.59
C ALA A 19 1.16 13.76 2.83
N ALA A 20 2.44 14.11 2.90
CA ALA A 20 2.98 15.24 2.14
C ALA A 20 2.91 15.00 0.62
N LEU A 21 3.16 13.77 0.16
CA LEU A 21 3.01 13.37 -1.24
C LEU A 21 1.55 13.43 -1.70
N LEU A 22 0.62 12.91 -0.90
CA LEU A 22 -0.81 12.95 -1.20
C LEU A 22 -1.35 14.38 -1.26
N ARG A 23 -0.84 15.29 -0.41
CA ARG A 23 -1.17 16.72 -0.47
C ARG A 23 -0.49 17.45 -1.62
N SER A 24 0.54 16.85 -2.22
CA SER A 24 1.29 17.44 -3.32
C SER A 24 0.65 17.04 -4.65
N ASP A 25 0.02 17.99 -5.33
CA ASP A 25 -0.68 17.81 -6.62
C ASP A 25 0.24 17.33 -7.78
N ALA A 26 1.55 17.19 -7.54
CA ALA A 26 2.55 16.90 -8.55
C ALA A 26 2.58 15.42 -8.97
N ALA A 27 2.26 14.48 -8.07
CA ALA A 27 2.16 13.04 -8.36
C ALA A 27 1.56 12.30 -7.16
N SER A 28 0.29 11.88 -7.25
CA SER A 28 -0.33 11.02 -6.24
C SER A 28 0.34 9.63 -6.25
N PRO A 29 1.00 9.20 -5.17
CA PRO A 29 1.56 7.86 -5.10
C PRO A 29 0.43 6.83 -5.06
N LEU A 30 0.58 5.73 -5.80
CA LEU A 30 -0.36 4.63 -5.76
C LEU A 30 -0.19 3.88 -4.45
N ILE A 31 -1.20 3.92 -3.58
CA ILE A 31 -1.16 3.17 -2.33
C ILE A 31 -1.76 1.78 -2.57
N VAL A 32 -1.02 0.73 -2.19
CA VAL A 32 -1.47 -0.65 -2.29
C VAL A 32 -1.64 -1.24 -0.90
N ASP A 33 -2.88 -1.59 -0.58
CA ASP A 33 -3.25 -2.19 0.68
C ASP A 33 -3.36 -3.71 0.55
N VAL A 34 -2.48 -4.43 1.23
CA VAL A 34 -2.46 -5.91 1.20
C VAL A 34 -3.17 -6.58 2.39
N ARG A 35 -4.11 -5.89 3.04
CA ARG A 35 -4.96 -6.46 4.10
C ARG A 35 -6.02 -7.40 3.51
N ASP A 36 -6.46 -8.41 4.25
CA ASP A 36 -7.51 -9.34 3.81
C ASP A 36 -8.93 -8.78 4.13
N GLU A 37 -9.23 -8.41 5.38
CA GLU A 37 -10.62 -8.22 5.86
C GLU A 37 -10.84 -6.92 6.68
N ASP A 38 -9.78 -6.29 7.17
CA ASP A 38 -9.81 -5.08 8.02
C ASP A 38 -9.80 -3.76 7.21
N TYR A 39 -10.02 -3.81 5.89
CA TYR A 39 -9.91 -2.65 5.01
C TYR A 39 -11.09 -1.68 5.18
N ASP A 40 -12.32 -2.19 5.12
CA ASP A 40 -13.54 -1.37 5.24
C ASP A 40 -13.85 -0.95 6.68
N THR A 41 -13.55 -1.83 7.64
CA THR A 41 -13.93 -1.65 9.05
C THR A 41 -13.03 -0.70 9.82
N LYS A 42 -11.81 -0.44 9.35
CA LYS A 42 -10.86 0.51 9.98
C LYS A 42 -10.60 1.76 9.15
N GLY A 43 -11.16 1.84 7.96
CA GLY A 43 -10.80 2.87 7.00
C GLY A 43 -9.52 2.51 6.24
N HIS A 44 -9.28 3.29 5.20
CA HIS A 44 -8.16 3.12 4.29
C HIS A 44 -7.61 4.48 3.87
N ILE A 45 -6.39 4.50 3.33
CA ILE A 45 -5.80 5.74 2.82
C ILE A 45 -6.57 6.13 1.55
N VAL A 46 -6.76 7.43 1.33
CA VAL A 46 -7.38 7.94 0.10
C VAL A 46 -6.61 7.40 -1.12
N GLU A 47 -7.34 6.99 -2.16
CA GLU A 47 -6.79 6.33 -3.35
C GLU A 47 -6.07 4.98 -3.13
N ALA A 48 -6.15 4.38 -1.94
CA ALA A 48 -5.57 3.07 -1.69
C ALA A 48 -6.31 1.97 -2.47
N VAL A 49 -5.57 1.19 -3.25
CA VAL A 49 -6.07 0.01 -3.95
C VAL A 49 -5.98 -1.20 -3.03
N HIS A 50 -7.12 -1.81 -2.73
CA HIS A 50 -7.18 -3.06 -1.98
C HIS A 50 -6.74 -4.23 -2.85
N LEU A 51 -5.59 -4.83 -2.53
CA LEU A 51 -4.99 -5.97 -3.21
C LEU A 51 -4.51 -6.99 -2.17
N PRO A 52 -5.36 -7.93 -1.75
CA PRO A 52 -4.99 -8.90 -0.72
C PRO A 52 -3.82 -9.77 -1.18
N LYS A 53 -3.09 -10.36 -0.22
CA LYS A 53 -1.87 -11.14 -0.50
C LYS A 53 -2.06 -12.27 -1.53
N GLU A 54 -3.29 -12.76 -1.67
CA GLU A 54 -3.69 -13.80 -2.61
C GLU A 54 -3.43 -13.39 -4.07
N ASN A 55 -3.64 -12.11 -4.41
CA ASN A 55 -3.26 -11.56 -5.71
C ASN A 55 -1.75 -11.54 -5.97
N PHE A 56 -0.92 -11.72 -4.94
CA PHE A 56 0.54 -11.78 -5.06
C PHE A 56 1.09 -13.22 -4.96
N GLN A 57 0.21 -14.23 -4.93
CA GLN A 57 0.63 -15.62 -4.90
C GLN A 57 0.94 -16.17 -6.30
N GLU A 58 0.15 -15.78 -7.30
CA GLU A 58 0.35 -16.19 -8.69
C GLU A 58 1.12 -15.14 -9.48
N ASP A 59 2.06 -15.63 -10.29
CA ASP A 59 2.93 -14.77 -11.08
C ASP A 59 2.12 -13.98 -12.13
N ALA A 60 1.07 -14.59 -12.69
CA ALA A 60 0.20 -13.99 -13.70
C ALA A 60 -0.61 -12.80 -13.17
N ASP A 61 -1.11 -12.88 -11.94
CA ASP A 61 -1.81 -11.78 -11.29
C ASP A 61 -0.86 -10.60 -11.03
N VAL A 62 0.34 -10.87 -10.51
CA VAL A 62 1.34 -9.82 -10.30
C VAL A 62 1.75 -9.18 -11.61
N ASP A 63 1.90 -9.95 -12.68
CA ASP A 63 2.20 -9.45 -14.03
C ASP A 63 1.11 -8.48 -14.52
N ALA A 64 -0.15 -8.85 -14.35
CA ALA A 64 -1.29 -7.99 -14.68
C ALA A 64 -1.33 -6.72 -13.83
N LEU A 65 -0.97 -6.80 -12.54
CA LEU A 65 -0.84 -5.64 -11.66
C LEU A 65 0.30 -4.73 -12.11
N VAL A 66 1.47 -5.27 -12.43
CA VAL A 66 2.62 -4.52 -12.93
C VAL A 66 2.25 -3.79 -14.23
N ALA A 67 1.63 -4.48 -15.18
CA ALA A 67 1.17 -3.87 -16.42
C ALA A 67 0.13 -2.77 -16.18
N LYS A 68 -0.77 -2.97 -15.20
CA LYS A 68 -1.76 -1.96 -14.79
C LYS A 68 -1.11 -0.73 -14.14
N PHE A 69 -0.01 -0.91 -13.44
CA PHE A 69 0.69 0.14 -12.70
C PHE A 69 1.94 0.66 -13.39
N GLU A 70 2.24 0.22 -14.63
CA GLU A 70 3.36 0.70 -15.44
C GLU A 70 3.36 2.23 -15.62
N GLY A 71 2.18 2.85 -15.62
CA GLY A 71 2.03 4.31 -15.71
C GLY A 71 2.28 5.06 -14.40
N GLN A 72 2.42 4.38 -13.27
CA GLN A 72 2.63 5.00 -11.96
C GLN A 72 4.12 5.03 -11.61
N THR A 73 4.64 6.23 -11.38
CA THR A 73 6.02 6.44 -10.96
C THR A 73 6.27 6.01 -9.52
N GLU A 74 5.27 6.15 -8.63
CA GLU A 74 5.39 5.80 -7.21
C GLU A 74 4.29 4.86 -6.75
N ILE A 75 4.70 3.77 -6.10
CA ILE A 75 3.81 2.76 -5.54
C ILE A 75 4.22 2.48 -4.09
N VAL A 76 3.28 2.59 -3.17
CA VAL A 76 3.50 2.43 -1.74
C VAL A 76 2.69 1.26 -1.21
N PHE A 77 3.36 0.18 -0.83
CA PHE A 77 2.72 -0.99 -0.24
C PHE A 77 2.59 -0.85 1.28
N HIS A 78 1.43 -1.19 1.82
CA HIS A 78 1.25 -1.28 3.26
C HIS A 78 0.36 -2.44 3.68
N CYS A 79 0.48 -2.82 4.95
CA CYS A 79 -0.35 -3.86 5.58
C CYS A 79 -0.81 -3.34 6.96
N VAL A 80 -1.31 -4.21 7.84
CA VAL A 80 -1.71 -3.84 9.21
C VAL A 80 -0.52 -3.37 10.05
N ARG A 81 0.60 -4.11 10.00
CA ARG A 81 1.85 -3.80 10.73
C ARG A 81 3.10 -3.80 9.84
N SER A 82 2.95 -4.00 8.52
CA SER A 82 4.05 -4.12 7.54
C SER A 82 5.18 -5.11 7.92
N ASN A 83 4.93 -6.09 8.79
CA ASN A 83 6.01 -6.86 9.44
C ASN A 83 6.52 -8.09 8.65
N THR A 84 5.75 -8.58 7.67
CA THR A 84 6.12 -9.80 6.90
C THR A 84 5.44 -9.80 5.54
N ARG A 85 4.12 -9.57 5.50
CA ARG A 85 3.34 -9.63 4.25
C ARG A 85 3.64 -8.47 3.31
N GLY A 86 3.64 -7.23 3.83
CA GLY A 86 3.95 -6.00 3.10
C GLY A 86 5.25 -6.07 2.28
N PRO A 87 6.42 -6.31 2.92
CA PRO A 87 7.68 -6.32 2.18
C PRO A 87 7.81 -7.55 1.28
N THR A 88 7.15 -8.67 1.58
CA THR A 88 7.15 -9.85 0.68
C THR A 88 6.40 -9.58 -0.62
N CYS A 89 5.24 -8.91 -0.55
CA CYS A 89 4.46 -8.54 -1.73
C CYS A 89 5.17 -7.45 -2.55
N ALA A 90 5.74 -6.44 -1.88
CA ALA A 90 6.52 -5.40 -2.52
C ALA A 90 7.73 -5.98 -3.29
N LEU A 91 8.47 -6.92 -2.69
CA LEU A 91 9.59 -7.58 -3.37
C LEU A 91 9.13 -8.39 -4.59
N ARG A 92 8.04 -9.17 -4.45
CA ARG A 92 7.45 -9.92 -5.56
C ARG A 92 7.06 -9.00 -6.71
N PHE A 93 6.46 -7.86 -6.40
CA PHE A 93 6.09 -6.87 -7.39
C PHE A 93 7.32 -6.28 -8.08
N MET A 94 8.35 -5.87 -7.31
CA MET A 94 9.60 -5.35 -7.88
C MET A 94 10.30 -6.35 -8.81
N GLN A 95 10.37 -7.62 -8.41
CA GLN A 95 10.97 -8.67 -9.25
C GLN A 95 10.23 -8.85 -10.58
N ARG A 96 8.90 -8.72 -10.58
CA ARG A 96 8.08 -8.79 -11.80
C ARG A 96 8.19 -7.53 -12.64
N ALA A 97 8.18 -6.36 -12.00
CA ALA A 97 8.43 -5.08 -12.66
C ALA A 97 9.77 -5.08 -13.38
N GLU A 98 10.84 -5.54 -12.73
CA GLU A 98 12.16 -5.67 -13.35
C GLU A 98 12.16 -6.69 -14.50
N ALA A 99 11.49 -7.83 -14.35
CA ALA A 99 11.37 -8.82 -15.41
C ALA A 99 10.59 -8.30 -16.65
N LEU A 100 9.68 -7.35 -16.43
CA LEU A 100 8.88 -6.70 -17.46
C LEU A 100 9.49 -5.36 -17.97
N ASP A 101 10.68 -4.98 -17.49
CA ASP A 101 11.35 -3.70 -17.76
C ASP A 101 10.52 -2.45 -17.38
N VAL A 102 9.62 -2.60 -16.40
CA VAL A 102 8.76 -1.53 -15.91
C VAL A 102 9.47 -0.72 -14.83
N LYS A 103 9.63 0.58 -15.05
CA LYS A 103 10.27 1.51 -14.11
C LYS A 103 9.25 2.07 -13.11
N THR A 104 8.90 1.28 -12.10
CA THR A 104 8.07 1.74 -10.96
C THR A 104 8.91 1.90 -9.70
N HIS A 105 8.68 2.97 -8.94
CA HIS A 105 9.33 3.15 -7.65
C HIS A 105 8.48 2.54 -6.53
N VAL A 106 8.93 1.43 -5.95
CA VAL A 106 8.17 0.68 -4.95
C VAL A 106 8.70 0.98 -3.55
N ARG A 107 7.85 1.51 -2.68
CA ARG A 107 8.15 1.77 -1.26
C ARG A 107 7.19 1.00 -0.35
N VAL A 108 7.58 0.86 0.91
CA VAL A 108 6.74 0.23 1.94
C VAL A 108 6.45 1.24 3.06
N LEU A 109 5.18 1.37 3.45
CA LEU A 109 4.81 2.24 4.55
C LEU A 109 5.31 1.68 5.89
N ALA A 110 6.19 2.43 6.54
CA ALA A 110 6.68 2.15 7.87
C ALA A 110 5.55 2.37 8.90
N GLY A 111 5.34 1.39 9.79
CA GLY A 111 4.26 1.44 10.78
C GLY A 111 2.90 0.94 10.27
N GLY A 112 2.76 0.68 8.97
CA GLY A 112 1.52 0.18 8.37
C GLY A 112 0.36 1.18 8.46
N PHE A 113 -0.85 0.71 8.19
CA PHE A 113 -2.04 1.57 8.28
C PHE A 113 -2.28 2.09 9.69
N ALA A 114 -1.96 1.31 10.73
CA ALA A 114 -2.17 1.72 12.12
C ALA A 114 -1.43 3.01 12.47
N GLY A 115 -0.13 3.09 12.17
CA GLY A 115 0.66 4.28 12.44
C GLY A 115 0.27 5.50 11.59
N PHE A 116 -0.30 5.26 10.40
CA PHE A 116 -0.85 6.32 9.55
C PHE A 116 -2.17 6.86 10.11
N ALA A 117 -3.11 5.97 10.42
CA ALA A 117 -4.40 6.33 11.00
C ALA A 117 -4.23 7.03 12.36
N GLU A 118 -3.28 6.61 13.21
CA GLU A 118 -3.05 7.30 14.49
C GLU A 118 -2.63 8.77 14.31
N GLN A 119 -2.00 9.14 13.19
CA GLN A 119 -1.55 10.50 12.92
C GLN A 119 -2.53 11.29 12.04
N PHE A 120 -3.19 10.62 11.10
CA PHE A 120 -3.97 11.25 10.03
C PHE A 120 -5.43 10.78 9.96
N ALA A 121 -5.94 9.97 10.90
CA ALA A 121 -7.35 9.54 10.89
C ALA A 121 -8.34 10.69 11.07
N ASP A 122 -7.91 11.82 11.63
CA ASP A 122 -8.74 13.04 11.72
C ASP A 122 -8.83 13.77 10.37
N ASP A 123 -7.90 13.50 9.46
CA ASP A 123 -7.73 14.17 8.17
C ASP A 123 -8.49 13.39 7.09
N SER A 124 -9.77 13.74 6.88
CA SER A 124 -10.65 13.07 5.90
C SER A 124 -10.20 13.22 4.43
N GLU A 125 -9.26 14.13 4.17
CA GLU A 125 -8.63 14.32 2.87
C GLU A 125 -7.53 13.29 2.59
N LEU A 126 -7.00 12.62 3.63
CA LEU A 126 -5.91 11.65 3.53
C LEU A 126 -6.35 10.23 3.90
N VAL A 127 -7.30 10.09 4.83
CA VAL A 127 -7.85 8.81 5.26
C VAL A 127 -9.34 8.79 4.98
N VAL A 128 -9.78 7.77 4.27
CA VAL A 128 -11.19 7.42 4.15
C VAL A 128 -11.63 6.82 5.49
N PRO A 129 -12.56 7.45 6.21
CA PRO A 129 -13.01 6.95 7.50
C PRO A 129 -13.63 5.56 7.33
N PRO A 130 -13.54 4.69 8.37
CA PRO A 130 -14.28 3.45 8.36
C PRO A 130 -15.77 3.73 8.14
N THR A 131 -16.40 2.95 7.27
CA THR A 131 -17.87 2.89 7.27
C THR A 131 -18.28 2.20 8.56
N LEU A 132 -18.34 2.96 9.66
CA LEU A 132 -19.29 2.64 10.69
C LEU A 132 -20.65 2.82 10.02
N SER A 133 -21.31 1.70 9.71
CA SER A 133 -22.76 1.70 9.69
C SER A 133 -23.16 2.22 11.07
N ILE A 134 -23.50 3.49 11.13
CA ILE A 134 -24.19 4.06 12.26
C ILE A 134 -25.55 3.38 12.20
N GLU A 135 -25.66 2.21 12.85
CA GLU A 135 -26.92 1.82 13.43
C GLU A 135 -27.16 2.84 14.55
N ASP A 136 -27.75 3.98 14.14
CA ASP A 136 -28.53 4.87 14.98
C ASP A 136 -29.70 4.00 15.51
N ASP A 137 -29.44 3.17 16.51
CA ASP A 137 -30.49 2.52 17.29
C ASP A 137 -31.07 3.59 18.23
N LYS A 138 -32.23 4.08 17.81
CA LYS A 138 -33.04 5.15 18.40
C LYS A 138 -33.89 4.66 19.56
#